data_AF-A0A5C6YWE3-F1
#
_entry.id   AF-A0A5C6YWE3-F1
#
_cell.length_a   1.000
_cell.length_b   1.000
_cell.length_c   1.000
_cell.angle_alpha   90.00
_cell.angle_beta   90.00
_cell.angle_gamma   90.00
#
_symmetry.space_group_name_H-M   'P 1'
#
loop_
_entity.id
_entity.type
_entity.pdbx_description
1 polymer ?
#
loop_
_entity_poly.entity_id
_entity_poly.type
_entity_poly.pdbx_seq_one_letter_code
_entity_poly.pdbx_strand_id
1 'polypeptide(L)'
;MPFTKEFLDSRTQTRKKEYRARKHVCIDCPIRSSCLGRSAQEKKFSVTYYRAEYQRNIARVNSPQGKYMKGKRQSTVEPVFGTLTQFMGLGKVNTLGLAQANKCMHLSAMAYNLKKYLKFIQKRTKSGAEYLVLFFSPKTLLQNVAWLFLKAPNLAHFQA
;
A
#
# COMPACT_ATOMS: atom_id res chain seq x y z
N MET A 1 -26.93 28.36 -4.86
CA MET A 1 -28.13 27.51 -4.71
C MET A 1 -28.50 27.47 -3.24
N PRO A 2 -29.78 27.64 -2.88
CA PRO A 2 -30.20 27.69 -1.49
C PRO A 2 -30.08 26.33 -0.80
N PHE A 3 -29.85 26.38 0.52
CA PHE A 3 -29.92 25.21 1.39
C PHE A 3 -31.37 24.74 1.51
N THR A 4 -31.58 23.43 1.48
CA THR A 4 -32.91 22.83 1.55
C THR A 4 -33.13 22.12 2.88
N LYS A 5 -32.29 21.14 3.19
CA LYS A 5 -32.44 20.30 4.39
C LYS A 5 -31.17 19.51 4.69
N GLU A 6 -31.10 19.00 5.92
CA GLU A 6 -30.15 17.96 6.29
C GLU A 6 -30.85 16.61 6.32
N PHE A 7 -30.15 15.56 5.91
CA PHE A 7 -30.69 14.21 5.90
C PHE A 7 -29.59 13.17 6.13
N LEU A 8 -30.00 11.98 6.52
CA LEU A 8 -29.13 10.80 6.56
C LEU A 8 -29.26 10.05 5.24
N ASP A 9 -28.11 9.73 4.66
CA ASP A 9 -28.06 8.89 3.47
C ASP A 9 -28.64 7.50 3.76
N SER A 10 -29.60 7.03 2.96
CA SER A 10 -30.29 5.77 3.24
C SER A 10 -29.36 4.56 3.29
N ARG A 11 -28.33 4.55 2.44
CA ARG A 11 -27.37 3.45 2.33
C ARG A 11 -26.28 3.51 3.41
N THR A 12 -25.65 4.68 3.57
CA THR A 12 -24.46 4.82 4.43
C THR A 12 -24.75 5.38 5.81
N GLN A 13 -25.99 5.83 6.06
CA GLN A 13 -26.39 6.56 7.27
C GLN A 13 -25.50 7.77 7.56
N THR A 14 -24.88 8.35 6.53
CA THR A 14 -24.01 9.52 6.65
C THR A 14 -24.83 10.81 6.59
N ARG A 15 -24.48 11.77 7.44
CA ARG A 15 -25.16 13.08 7.49
C ARG A 15 -24.75 13.96 6.31
N LYS A 16 -25.73 14.44 5.56
CA LYS A 16 -25.56 15.26 4.36
C LYS A 16 -26.46 16.49 4.39
N LYS A 17 -26.03 17.54 3.70
CA LYS A 17 -26.82 18.74 3.40
C LYS A 17 -27.26 18.70 1.94
N GLU A 18 -28.54 18.92 1.69
CA GLU A 18 -29.11 19.05 0.35
C GLU A 18 -29.24 20.52 -0.03
N TYR A 19 -28.82 20.83 -1.24
CA TYR A 19 -29.00 22.13 -1.88
C TYR A 19 -29.77 21.94 -3.18
N ARG A 20 -30.85 22.71 -3.36
CA ARG A 20 -31.77 22.57 -4.49
C ARG A 20 -32.05 23.94 -5.07
N ALA A 21 -31.96 24.08 -6.39
CA ALA A 21 -32.47 25.27 -7.07
C ALA A 21 -33.99 25.14 -7.23
N ARG A 22 -34.70 26.26 -7.12
CA ARG A 22 -36.13 26.27 -7.45
C ARG A 22 -36.30 26.04 -8.95
N LYS A 23 -37.35 25.30 -9.33
CA LYS A 23 -37.62 24.94 -10.72
C LYS A 23 -37.61 26.15 -11.67
N HIS A 24 -38.24 27.26 -11.30
CA HIS A 24 -38.28 28.47 -12.14
C HIS A 24 -36.89 29.03 -12.50
N VAL A 25 -35.92 28.94 -11.58
CA VAL A 25 -34.54 29.36 -11.85
C VAL A 25 -33.89 28.50 -12.93
N CYS A 26 -34.30 27.24 -13.03
CA CYS A 26 -33.75 26.30 -14.00
C CYS A 26 -34.47 26.31 -15.36
N ILE A 27 -35.69 26.85 -15.47
CA ILE A 27 -36.48 26.78 -16.72
C ILE A 27 -35.79 27.59 -17.83
N ASP A 28 -35.49 28.86 -17.57
CA ASP A 28 -34.89 29.78 -18.55
C ASP A 28 -33.36 29.86 -18.41
N CYS A 29 -32.73 28.81 -17.89
CA CYS A 29 -31.29 28.79 -17.66
C CYS A 29 -30.54 28.46 -18.97
N PRO A 30 -29.61 29.30 -19.45
CA PRO A 30 -28.90 29.08 -20.72
C PRO A 30 -28.04 27.82 -20.74
N ILE A 31 -27.63 27.33 -19.56
CA ILE A 31 -26.83 26.12 -19.39
C ILE A 31 -27.67 24.91 -18.91
N ARG A 32 -28.99 24.96 -19.07
CA ARG A 32 -29.91 23.91 -18.59
C ARG A 32 -29.56 22.53 -19.15
N SER A 33 -29.27 22.45 -20.45
CA SER A 33 -28.97 21.20 -21.15
C SER A 33 -27.67 20.52 -20.69
N SER A 34 -26.65 21.31 -20.31
CA SER A 34 -25.38 20.79 -19.80
C SER A 34 -25.39 20.55 -18.29
N CYS A 35 -26.22 21.29 -17.54
CA CYS A 35 -26.28 21.21 -16.08
C CYS A 35 -27.20 20.10 -15.55
N LEU A 36 -28.32 19.83 -16.23
CA LEU A 36 -29.34 18.86 -15.82
C LEU A 36 -29.24 17.55 -16.61
N GLY A 37 -29.58 16.44 -15.96
CA GLY A 37 -29.81 15.17 -16.66
C GLY A 37 -31.13 15.19 -17.44
N ARG A 38 -31.31 14.25 -18.38
CA ARG A 38 -32.47 14.19 -19.31
C ARG A 38 -33.84 14.34 -18.64
N SER A 39 -34.03 13.76 -17.46
CA SER A 39 -35.30 13.78 -16.71
C SER A 39 -35.34 14.79 -15.56
N ALA A 40 -34.23 15.47 -15.25
CA ALA A 40 -34.15 16.37 -14.12
C ALA A 40 -34.78 17.73 -14.47
N GLN A 41 -35.79 18.14 -13.70
CA GLN A 41 -36.45 19.44 -13.93
C GLN A 41 -35.70 20.61 -13.26
N GLU A 42 -34.86 20.30 -12.28
CA GLU A 42 -34.12 21.25 -11.47
C GLU A 42 -32.78 20.66 -11.04
N LYS A 43 -31.85 21.53 -10.62
CA LYS A 43 -30.56 21.08 -10.08
C LYS A 43 -30.71 20.81 -8.59
N LYS A 44 -30.26 19.62 -8.17
CA LYS A 44 -30.05 19.26 -6.77
C LYS A 44 -28.67 18.63 -6.61
N PHE A 45 -28.01 18.92 -5.51
CA PHE A 45 -26.79 18.22 -5.13
C PHE A 45 -26.73 18.09 -3.61
N SER A 46 -26.11 17.01 -3.15
CA SER A 46 -25.84 16.79 -1.74
C SER A 46 -24.36 17.02 -1.46
N VAL A 47 -24.08 17.58 -0.29
CA VAL A 47 -22.72 17.73 0.23
C VAL A 47 -22.65 17.07 1.60
N THR A 48 -21.48 16.53 1.94
CA THR A 48 -21.24 16.06 3.30
C THR A 48 -21.49 17.19 4.31
N TYR A 49 -22.07 16.86 5.46
CA TYR A 49 -22.34 17.84 6.51
C TYR A 49 -21.06 18.56 6.96
N TYR A 50 -19.97 17.81 7.05
CA TYR A 50 -18.65 18.27 7.52
C TYR A 50 -17.80 18.94 6.44
N ARG A 51 -18.42 19.62 5.45
CA ARG A 51 -17.69 20.21 4.31
C ARG A 51 -16.59 21.16 4.78
N ALA A 52 -16.84 21.95 5.83
CA ALA A 52 -15.90 22.93 6.35
C ALA A 52 -14.63 22.24 6.90
N GLU A 53 -14.77 21.13 7.61
CA GLU A 53 -13.69 20.31 8.15
C GLU A 53 -12.82 19.74 7.02
N TYR A 54 -13.44 19.19 5.97
CA TYR A 54 -12.72 18.72 4.80
C TYR A 54 -11.96 19.84 4.11
N GLN A 55 -12.58 21.02 3.92
CA GLN A 55 -11.94 22.18 3.32
C GLN A 55 -10.75 22.68 4.16
N ARG A 56 -10.89 22.75 5.49
CA ARG A 56 -9.79 23.07 6.41
C ARG A 56 -8.63 22.09 6.26
N ASN A 57 -8.92 20.79 6.20
CA ASN A 57 -7.89 19.78 6.02
C ASN A 57 -7.21 19.87 4.64
N ILE A 58 -7.98 20.08 3.57
CA ILE A 58 -7.44 20.25 2.21
C ILE A 58 -6.51 21.47 2.16
N ALA A 59 -6.93 22.61 2.72
CA ALA A 59 -6.11 23.81 2.80
C ALA A 59 -4.81 23.55 3.57
N ARG A 60 -4.90 22.90 4.73
CA ARG A 60 -3.74 22.52 5.55
C ARG A 60 -2.76 21.62 4.79
N VAL A 61 -3.26 20.58 4.13
CA VAL A 61 -2.43 19.62 3.37
C VAL A 61 -1.81 20.26 2.13
N ASN A 62 -2.52 21.18 1.48
CA ASN A 62 -2.04 21.84 0.26
C ASN A 62 -1.14 23.06 0.52
N SER A 63 -1.03 23.51 1.77
CA SER A 63 -0.06 24.55 2.17
C SER A 63 1.39 24.12 1.84
N PRO A 64 2.33 25.05 1.63
CA PRO A 64 3.73 24.72 1.37
C PRO A 64 4.34 23.79 2.44
N GLN A 65 4.08 24.09 3.72
CA GLN A 65 4.51 23.26 4.84
C GLN A 65 3.82 21.88 4.82
N GLY A 66 2.50 21.84 4.58
CA GLY A 66 1.74 20.60 4.50
C GLY A 66 2.24 19.66 3.40
N LYS A 67 2.53 20.21 2.22
CA LYS A 67 3.11 19.47 1.09
C LYS A 67 4.49 18.90 1.43
N TYR A 68 5.37 19.72 2.01
CA TYR A 68 6.71 19.29 2.45
C TYR A 68 6.63 18.16 3.49
N MET A 69 5.82 18.35 4.54
CA MET A 69 5.66 17.35 5.61
C MET A 69 5.00 16.07 5.11
N LYS A 70 4.05 16.16 4.17
CA LYS A 70 3.46 14.99 3.51
C LYS A 70 4.52 14.19 2.74
N GLY A 71 5.38 14.86 1.97
CA GLY A 71 6.49 14.22 1.27
C GLY A 71 7.46 13.51 2.22
N LYS A 72 7.85 14.18 3.32
CA LYS A 72 8.72 13.58 4.35
C LYS A 72 8.08 12.35 4.98
N ARG A 73 6.77 12.37 5.27
CA ARG A 73 6.04 11.21 5.81
C ARG A 73 6.02 10.04 4.84
N GLN A 74 5.87 10.32 3.54
CA GLN A 74 5.83 9.29 2.50
C GLN A 74 7.16 8.52 2.37
N SER A 75 8.31 9.17 2.60
CA SER A 75 9.61 8.50 2.57
C SER A 75 10.00 7.83 3.89
N THR A 76 9.50 8.32 5.02
CA THR A 76 9.95 7.87 6.35
C THR A 76 9.02 6.85 6.99
N VAL A 77 7.72 7.16 7.05
CA VAL A 77 6.76 6.47 7.91
C VAL A 77 5.89 5.49 7.13
N GLU A 78 5.42 5.87 5.94
CA GLU A 78 4.56 5.02 5.11
C GLU A 78 5.21 3.69 4.68
N PRO A 79 6.51 3.62 4.33
CA PRO A 79 7.14 2.34 3.96
C PRO A 79 7.20 1.37 5.15
N VAL A 80 7.35 1.90 6.37
CA VAL A 80 7.34 1.11 7.61
C VAL A 80 5.95 0.53 7.83
N PHE A 81 4.90 1.36 7.73
CA PHE A 81 3.51 0.90 7.87
C PHE A 81 3.11 -0.12 6.82
N GLY A 82 3.54 0.06 5.55
CA GLY A 82 3.33 -0.93 4.50
C GLY A 82 3.99 -2.26 4.85
N THR A 83 5.23 -2.22 5.34
CA THR A 83 5.94 -3.45 5.76
C THR A 83 5.24 -4.15 6.92
N LEU A 84 4.81 -3.38 7.92
CA LEU A 84 4.15 -3.91 9.11
C LEU A 84 2.81 -4.60 8.77
N THR A 85 2.01 -3.98 7.89
CA THR A 85 0.70 -4.51 7.52
C THR A 85 0.80 -5.68 6.55
N GLN A 86 1.69 -5.64 5.56
CA GLN A 86 1.81 -6.68 4.52
C GLN A 86 2.65 -7.89 4.97
N PHE A 87 3.78 -7.67 5.65
CA PHE A 87 4.74 -8.73 5.93
C PHE A 87 4.86 -9.11 7.42
N MET A 88 4.35 -8.28 8.34
CA MET A 88 4.45 -8.52 9.79
C MET A 88 3.09 -8.74 10.47
N GLY A 89 2.09 -9.14 9.69
CA GLY A 89 0.80 -9.61 10.20
C GLY A 89 -0.10 -8.54 10.82
N LEU A 90 0.23 -7.24 10.70
CA LEU A 90 -0.63 -6.18 11.24
C LEU A 90 -1.83 -5.83 10.35
N GLY A 91 -1.94 -6.40 9.15
CA GLY A 91 -3.12 -6.23 8.30
C GLY A 91 -4.39 -6.87 8.88
N LYS A 92 -4.24 -8.00 9.58
CA LYS A 92 -5.34 -8.68 10.30
C LYS A 92 -4.80 -9.35 11.56
N VAL A 93 -5.15 -8.79 12.71
CA VAL A 93 -4.79 -9.34 14.02
C VAL A 93 -5.86 -10.34 14.44
N ASN A 94 -5.46 -11.59 14.72
CA ASN A 94 -6.37 -12.69 15.04
C ASN A 94 -6.76 -12.76 16.53
N THR A 95 -6.11 -11.97 17.38
CA THR A 95 -6.39 -11.94 18.82
C THR A 95 -7.55 -11.02 19.15
N LEU A 96 -8.34 -11.40 20.17
CA LEU A 96 -9.50 -10.63 20.61
C LEU A 96 -9.10 -9.69 21.76
N GLY A 97 -9.55 -8.43 21.66
CA GLY A 97 -9.33 -7.41 22.69
C GLY A 97 -8.11 -6.52 22.45
N LEU A 98 -8.26 -5.25 22.87
CA LEU A 98 -7.27 -4.19 22.64
C LEU A 98 -5.89 -4.50 23.24
N ALA A 99 -5.87 -5.08 24.45
CA ALA A 99 -4.62 -5.42 25.13
C ALA A 99 -3.81 -6.46 24.34
N GLN A 100 -4.47 -7.46 23.75
CA GLN A 100 -3.78 -8.50 22.96
C GLN A 100 -3.33 -7.95 21.60
N ALA A 101 -4.15 -7.12 20.95
CA ALA A 101 -3.77 -6.45 19.71
C ALA A 101 -2.55 -5.54 19.91
N ASN A 102 -2.48 -4.84 21.04
CA ASN A 102 -1.33 -3.98 21.36
C ASN A 102 -0.03 -4.77 21.53
N LYS A 103 -0.08 -5.96 22.16
CA LYS A 103 1.08 -6.86 22.27
C LYS A 103 1.59 -7.29 20.89
N CYS A 104 0.67 -7.66 19.99
CA CYS A 104 1.02 -8.02 18.61
C CYS A 104 1.66 -6.83 17.86
N MET A 105 1.09 -5.64 17.98
CA MET A 105 1.66 -4.42 17.40
C MET A 105 3.09 -4.13 17.89
N HIS A 106 3.32 -4.19 19.20
CA HIS A 106 4.64 -3.96 19.79
C HIS A 106 5.65 -5.01 19.32
N LEU A 107 5.26 -6.29 19.28
CA LEU A 107 6.13 -7.35 18.80
C LEU A 107 6.55 -7.13 17.34
N SER A 108 5.61 -6.81 16.46
CA SER A 108 5.91 -6.52 15.06
C SER A 108 6.80 -5.28 14.90
N ALA A 109 6.59 -4.23 15.70
CA ALA A 109 7.46 -3.05 15.70
C ALA A 109 8.89 -3.38 16.18
N MET A 110 9.04 -4.17 17.25
CA MET A 110 10.34 -4.63 17.73
C MET A 110 11.06 -5.47 16.66
N ALA A 111 10.37 -6.43 16.05
CA ALA A 111 10.92 -7.25 14.97
C ALA A 111 11.37 -6.41 13.76
N TYR A 112 10.58 -5.40 13.37
CA TYR A 112 10.97 -4.44 12.34
C TYR A 112 12.25 -3.69 12.69
N ASN A 113 12.31 -3.14 13.90
CA ASN A 113 13.46 -2.38 14.37
C ASN A 113 14.73 -3.25 14.43
N LEU A 114 14.62 -4.48 14.93
CA LEU A 114 15.72 -5.45 14.96
C LEU A 114 16.20 -5.77 13.54
N LYS A 115 15.28 -6.10 12.61
CA LYS A 115 15.62 -6.37 11.20
C LYS A 115 16.33 -5.18 10.54
N LYS A 116 15.88 -3.96 10.84
CA LYS A 116 16.49 -2.72 10.33
C LYS A 116 17.90 -2.51 10.92
N TYR A 117 18.06 -2.74 12.22
CA TYR A 117 19.34 -2.60 12.92
C TYR A 117 20.39 -3.60 12.40
N LEU A 118 20.01 -4.86 12.20
CA LEU A 118 20.91 -5.88 11.64
C LEU A 118 21.40 -5.52 10.23
N LYS A 119 20.52 -4.98 9.37
CA LYS A 119 20.89 -4.48 8.03
C LYS A 119 21.78 -3.23 8.08
N PHE A 120 21.69 -2.44 9.14
CA PHE A 120 22.53 -1.26 9.32
C PHE A 120 23.96 -1.63 9.72
N ILE A 121 24.13 -2.61 10.63
CA ILE A 121 25.45 -3.09 11.04
C ILE A 121 26.16 -3.80 9.89
N GLN A 122 25.45 -4.72 9.22
CA GLN A 122 26.00 -5.44 8.08
C GLN A 122 25.85 -4.61 6.80
N LYS A 123 26.57 -3.48 6.68
CA LYS A 123 26.73 -2.76 5.40
C LYS A 123 27.49 -3.63 4.40
N ARG A 124 26.90 -4.74 3.95
CA ARG A 124 27.42 -5.51 2.82
C ARG A 124 27.25 -4.63 1.58
N THR A 125 28.34 -4.06 1.09
CA THR A 125 28.42 -3.62 -0.30
C THR A 125 27.97 -4.81 -1.15
N LYS A 126 26.85 -4.66 -1.88
CA LYS A 126 26.48 -5.62 -2.91
C LYS A 126 27.51 -5.49 -4.04
N SER A 127 28.65 -6.15 -3.89
CA SER A 127 29.53 -6.35 -5.03
C SER A 127 28.79 -7.28 -5.98
N GLY A 128 28.85 -7.03 -7.29
CA GLY A 128 28.34 -7.96 -8.31
C GLY A 128 29.04 -9.33 -8.31
N ALA A 129 29.89 -9.61 -7.33
CA ALA A 129 30.60 -10.86 -7.16
C ALA A 129 29.67 -12.05 -6.89
N GLU A 130 28.47 -11.83 -6.33
CA GLU A 130 27.47 -12.91 -6.20
C GLU A 130 27.05 -13.49 -7.57
N TYR A 131 27.07 -12.69 -8.65
CA TYR A 131 26.85 -13.19 -10.02
C TYR A 131 28.11 -13.86 -10.61
N LEU A 132 29.31 -13.45 -10.21
CA LEU A 132 30.56 -14.00 -10.73
C LEU A 132 30.89 -15.41 -10.18
N VAL A 133 30.46 -15.74 -8.97
CA VAL A 133 30.67 -17.09 -8.40
C VAL A 133 29.94 -18.17 -9.20
N LEU A 134 28.78 -17.86 -9.79
CA LEU A 134 28.05 -18.77 -10.68
C LEU A 134 28.77 -19.02 -12.02
N PHE A 135 29.62 -18.09 -12.48
CA PHE A 135 30.37 -18.24 -13.74
C PHE A 135 31.72 -18.93 -13.58
N PHE A 136 32.30 -18.98 -12.37
CA PHE A 136 33.69 -19.40 -12.18
C PHE A 136 33.91 -20.88 -11.82
N SER A 137 32.87 -21.72 -11.78
CA SER A 137 33.06 -23.15 -11.48
C SER A 137 32.31 -24.14 -12.40
N PRO A 138 32.56 -24.18 -13.73
CA PRO A 138 32.27 -25.38 -14.52
C PRO A 138 33.49 -26.31 -14.71
N LYS A 139 34.73 -25.79 -14.61
CA LYS A 139 35.92 -26.54 -15.06
C LYS A 139 36.40 -27.59 -14.05
N THR A 140 36.32 -27.33 -12.76
CA THR A 140 36.77 -28.26 -11.69
C THR A 140 35.84 -29.45 -11.50
N LEU A 141 34.55 -29.32 -11.83
CA LEU A 141 33.58 -30.40 -11.68
C LEU A 141 33.72 -31.46 -12.80
N LEU A 142 34.02 -31.03 -14.04
CA LEU A 142 34.24 -31.94 -15.17
C LEU A 142 35.55 -32.74 -15.07
N GLN A 143 36.63 -32.14 -14.55
CA GLN A 143 37.90 -32.85 -14.39
C GLN A 143 37.82 -34.00 -13.38
N ASN A 144 37.07 -33.83 -12.28
CA ASN A 144 36.93 -34.86 -11.25
C ASN A 144 36.06 -36.04 -11.72
N VAL A 145 35.05 -35.79 -12.55
CA VAL A 145 34.19 -36.86 -13.11
C VAL A 145 34.96 -37.66 -14.17
N ALA A 146 35.75 -37.01 -15.02
CA ALA A 146 36.58 -37.70 -16.01
C ALA A 146 37.63 -38.64 -15.38
N TRP A 147 38.19 -38.26 -14.22
CA TRP A 147 39.15 -39.10 -13.48
C TRP A 147 38.50 -40.35 -12.86
N LEU A 148 37.22 -40.28 -12.49
CA LEU A 148 36.47 -41.41 -11.95
C LEU A 148 36.11 -42.44 -13.03
N PHE A 149 35.84 -42.00 -14.27
CA PHE A 149 35.52 -42.90 -15.38
C PHE A 149 36.75 -43.60 -15.99
N LEU A 150 37.95 -43.02 -15.86
CA LEU A 150 39.19 -43.61 -16.40
C LEU A 150 39.84 -44.67 -15.49
N LYS A 151 39.28 -44.92 -14.29
CA LYS A 151 39.88 -45.81 -13.28
C LYS A 151 39.03 -47.04 -12.92
N ALA A 152 38.27 -47.57 -13.88
CA ALA A 152 37.63 -48.88 -13.74
C ALA A 152 38.59 -50.00 -14.20
N PRO A 153 39.09 -50.87 -13.30
CA PRO A 153 39.86 -52.06 -13.72
C PRO A 153 38.93 -53.14 -14.29
N ASN A 154 39.39 -53.79 -15.35
CA ASN A 154 38.78 -54.93 -16.02
C ASN A 154 38.44 -56.07 -15.03
N LEU A 155 37.18 -56.46 -14.94
CA LEU A 155 36.76 -57.72 -14.31
C LEU A 155 36.65 -58.79 -15.41
N ALA A 156 37.73 -59.57 -15.57
CA ALA A 156 37.73 -60.81 -16.33
C ALA A 156 37.26 -61.97 -15.44
N HIS A 157 36.38 -62.81 -16.00
CA HIS A 157 36.09 -64.25 -15.76
C HIS A 157 36.36 -64.88 -14.38
N PHE A 158 35.41 -65.67 -13.85
CA PHE A 158 35.45 -67.16 -13.90
C PHE A 158 34.30 -67.79 -13.09
N GLN A 159 33.93 -69.01 -13.49
CA GLN A 159 32.79 -69.85 -13.06
C GLN A 159 32.90 -70.42 -11.64
N ALA A 160 31.75 -70.82 -11.09
CA ALA A 160 31.53 -72.10 -10.43
C ALA A 160 30.09 -72.56 -10.73
#